data_AF-A0A3B9DTS1-F1
#
_entry.id   AF-A0A3B9DTS1-F1
#
_cell.length_a   1.000
_cell.length_b   1.000
_cell.length_c   1.000
_cell.angle_alpha   90.00
_cell.angle_beta   90.00
_cell.angle_gamma   90.00
#
_symmetry.space_group_name_H-M   'P 1'
#
loop_
_entity.id
_entity.type
_entity.pdbx_description
1 polymer ?
#
loop_
_entity_poly.entity_id
_entity_poly.type
_entity_poly.pdbx_seq_one_letter_code
_entity_poly.pdbx_strand_id
1 'polypeptide(L)' 'MKFREVIKILEDNGWVQKAVRGSHYQYTHPGRPGKITVPCHRGDLGKR' A
#
# COMPACT_ATOMS: atom_id res chain seq x y z
N MET A 1 12.55 -2.40 -1.34
CA MET A 1 11.28 -2.45 -2.12
C MET A 1 10.90 -1.04 -2.50
N LYS A 2 10.44 -0.82 -3.73
CA LYS A 2 9.89 0.47 -4.17
C LYS A 2 8.38 0.49 -3.94
N PHE A 3 7.84 1.67 -3.64
CA PHE A 3 6.40 1.90 -3.48
C PHE A 3 5.55 1.28 -4.61
N ARG A 4 5.99 1.44 -5.86
CA ARG A 4 5.31 0.89 -7.05
C ARG A 4 5.23 -0.64 -7.05
N GLU A 5 6.24 -1.33 -6.52
CA GLU A 5 6.25 -2.79 -6.45
C GLU A 5 5.23 -3.29 -5.42
N VAL A 6 5.14 -2.60 -4.27
CA VAL A 6 4.18 -2.92 -3.22
C VAL A 6 2.75 -2.71 -3.71
N ILE A 7 2.47 -1.61 -4.41
CA ILE A 7 1.14 -1.38 -4.98
C ILE A 7 0.76 -2.50 -5.94
N LYS A 8 1.67 -2.87 -6.85
CA LYS A 8 1.38 -3.91 -7.83
C LYS A 8 1.04 -5.25 -7.17
N ILE A 9 1.77 -5.62 -6.12
CA ILE A 9 1.48 -6.84 -5.34
C ILE A 9 0.11 -6.73 -4.65
N LEU A 10 -0.21 -5.57 -4.07
CA LEU A 10 -1.48 -5.35 -3.39
C LEU A 10 -2.67 -5.45 -4.37
N GLU A 11 -2.59 -4.77 -5.50
CA GLU A 11 -3.63 -4.79 -6.54
C GLU A 11 -3.85 -6.21 -7.12
N ASP A 12 -2.77 -6.95 -7.39
CA ASP A 12 -2.82 -8.35 -7.83
C ASP A 12 -3.51 -9.25 -6.79
N ASN A 13 -3.24 -9.00 -5.51
CA ASN A 13 -3.90 -9.69 -4.38
C ASN A 13 -5.32 -9.15 -4.09
N GLY A 14 -5.92 -8.35 -4.97
CA GLY A 14 -7.29 -7.85 -4.83
C GLY A 14 -7.47 -6.75 -3.79
N TRP A 15 -6.39 -6.11 -3.34
CA TRP A 15 -6.49 -4.92 -2.48
C TRP A 15 -6.88 -3.70 -3.30
N VAL A 16 -7.80 -2.91 -2.76
CA VAL A 16 -8.33 -1.72 -3.41
C VAL A 16 -7.88 -0.48 -2.64
N GLN A 17 -7.38 0.52 -3.36
CA GLN A 17 -7.03 1.81 -2.76
C GLN A 17 -8.30 2.48 -2.21
N LYS A 18 -8.29 2.83 -0.93
CA LYS A 18 -9.45 3.45 -0.25
C LYS A 18 -9.28 4.94 -0.04
N ALA A 19 -8.09 5.38 0.36
CA ALA A 19 -7.82 6.77 0.68
C ALA A 19 -6.33 7.08 0.54
N VAL A 20 -6.01 8.36 0.40
CA VAL A 20 -4.63 8.87 0.43
C VAL A 20 -4.59 10.04 1.40
N ARG A 21 -3.64 10.00 2.34
CA ARG A 21 -3.40 11.08 3.30
C ARG A 21 -1.95 11.52 3.20
N GLY A 22 -1.72 12.67 2.56
CA GLY A 22 -0.37 13.16 2.28
C GLY A 22 0.40 12.15 1.44
N SER A 23 1.55 11.71 1.94
CA SER A 23 2.40 10.70 1.31
C SER A 23 2.03 9.26 1.66
N HIS A 24 0.92 9.00 2.35
CA HIS A 24 0.51 7.65 2.75
C HIS A 24 -0.74 7.19 1.98
N TYR A 25 -0.64 5.99 1.40
CA TYR A 25 -1.70 5.37 0.62
C TYR A 25 -2.34 4.26 1.44
N GLN A 26 -3.67 4.27 1.56
CA GLN A 26 -4.42 3.28 2.32
C GLN A 26 -5.15 2.33 1.36
N TYR A 27 -5.00 1.03 1.60
CA TYR A 27 -5.60 -0.05 0.85
C TYR A 27 -6.47 -0.91 1.76
N THR A 28 -7.60 -1.38 1.24
CA THR A 28 -8.55 -2.27 1.92
C THR A 28 -8.91 -3.44 1.02
N HIS A 29 -9.15 -4.61 1.60
CA HIS A 29 -9.56 -5.80 0.85
C HIS A 29 -10.99 -6.21 1.23
N PRO A 30 -11.89 -6.46 0.28
CA PRO A 30 -13.30 -6.75 0.58
C PRO A 30 -13.50 -8.08 1.32
N GLY A 31 -12.63 -9.07 1.09
CA GLY A 31 -12.67 -10.39 1.73
C GLY A 31 -11.70 -10.60 2.88
N ARG A 32 -10.95 -9.57 3.34
CA ARG A 32 -9.98 -9.70 4.42
C ARG A 32 -10.12 -8.51 5.37
N PRO A 33 -10.40 -8.75 6.66
CA PRO A 33 -10.50 -7.66 7.62
C PRO A 33 -9.14 -7.00 7.81
N GLY A 34 -9.06 -5.69 7.56
CA GLY A 34 -7.83 -4.91 7.75
C GLY A 34 -7.66 -3.82 6.70
N LYS A 35 -6.73 -2.91 6.99
CA LYS A 35 -6.27 -1.88 6.05
C LYS A 35 -4.75 -1.82 6.05
N ILE A 36 -4.17 -1.73 4.86
CA ILE A 36 -2.73 -1.60 4.67
C ILE A 36 -2.42 -0.14 4.37
N THR A 37 -1.43 0.43 5.05
CA THR A 37 -0.96 1.79 4.78
C THR A 37 0.44 1.70 4.18
N VAL A 38 0.60 2.17 2.95
CA VAL A 38 1.87 2.16 2.22
C VAL A 38 2.40 3.59 2.13
N PRO A 39 3.57 3.91 2.70
CA PRO A 39 4.18 5.21 2.54
C PRO A 39 4.81 5.36 1.15
N CYS A 40 4.58 6.50 0.51
CA CYS A 40 5.13 6.92 -0.77
C CYS A 40 6.24 7.96 -0.52
N HIS A 41 7.35 7.51 0.07
CA HIS A 41 8.56 8.30 0.20
C HIS A 41 9.59 7.83 -0.85
N ARG A 42 10.31 8.78 -1.47
CA ARG A 42 11.45 8.43 -2.32
C ARG A 42 12.56 7.87 -1.43
N GLY A 43 12.89 6.59 -1.59
CA GLY A 43 14.13 6.00 -1.06
C GLY A 43 13.96 4.87 -0.05
N ASP A 44 12.99 4.94 0.86
CA ASP A 44 12.97 4.02 2.01
C ASP A 44 11.56 3.52 2.35
N LEU A 45 11.18 2.38 1.76
CA LEU A 45 10.45 1.38 2.54
C LEU A 45 11.54 0.59 3.28
N GLY A 46 12.03 1.18 4.37
CA GLY A 46 13.22 0.72 5.08
C GLY A 46 13.13 -0.76 5.46
N LYS A 47 14.20 -1.50 5.16
CA LYS A 47 14.48 -2.81 5.74
C LYS A 47 14.64 -2.62 7.25
N ARG A 48 13.75 -3.20 8.06
CA ARG A 48 14.08 -3.54 9.44
C ARG A 48 13.87 -5.04 9.62
#